data_AF-A0A7K2MU09-F1
#
_entry.id   AF-A0A7K2MU09-F1
#
_cell.length_a   1.000
_cell.length_b   1.000
_cell.length_c   1.000
_cell.angle_alpha   90.00
_cell.angle_beta   90.00
_cell.angle_gamma   90.00
#
_symmetry.space_group_name_H-M   'P 1'
#
loop_
_entity.id
_entity.type
_entity.pdbx_description
1 polymer ?
#
loop_
_entity_poly.entity_id
_entity_poly.type
_entity_poly.pdbx_seq_one_letter_code
_entity_poly.pdbx_strand_id
1 'polypeptide(L)'
;MLTIHVAEASPETAVLADGAQLAAVGPYETLAADHPRARVRRWPGILTPGLLNPYGPELLEQAYHPDPREADRLGTEPVFGERARALLAANASALGASARRGVQRLLAHGTVAVAGELRSRAALDAV
;
A
#
# COMPACT_ATOMS: atom_id res chain seq x y z
N MET A 1 -16.03 15.95 0.95
CA MET A 1 -16.26 16.44 2.34
C MET A 1 -14.90 16.73 2.92
N LEU A 2 -14.65 17.98 3.31
CA LEU A 2 -13.37 18.41 3.85
C LEU A 2 -13.06 17.72 5.18
N THR A 3 -11.87 17.13 5.27
CA THR A 3 -11.36 16.49 6.48
C THR A 3 -9.95 16.99 6.78
N ILE A 4 -9.73 17.52 7.98
CA ILE A 4 -8.40 17.88 8.49
C ILE A 4 -7.82 16.67 9.23
N HIS A 5 -6.66 16.20 8.80
CA HIS A 5 -5.88 15.15 9.43
C HIS A 5 -4.74 15.77 10.23
N VAL A 6 -4.63 15.42 11.51
CA VAL A 6 -3.58 15.88 12.42
C VAL A 6 -2.91 14.68 13.06
N ALA A 7 -1.60 14.75 13.25
CA ALA A 7 -0.79 13.71 13.88
C ALA A 7 -0.10 14.26 15.14
N GLU A 8 -0.08 13.49 16.22
CA GLU A 8 0.52 13.90 17.50
C GLU A 8 2.01 14.25 17.38
N ALA A 9 2.76 13.49 16.58
CA ALA A 9 4.17 13.73 16.30
C ALA A 9 4.41 14.58 15.04
N SER A 10 3.37 15.26 14.55
CA SER A 10 3.46 16.27 13.48
C SER A 10 2.71 17.56 13.89
N PRO A 11 3.02 18.15 15.07
CA PRO A 11 2.18 19.17 15.71
C PRO A 11 2.04 20.47 14.90
N GLU A 12 2.94 20.74 13.95
CA GLU A 12 2.93 21.95 13.12
C GLU A 12 2.35 21.71 11.72
N THR A 13 1.95 20.49 11.39
CA THR A 13 1.48 20.13 10.05
C THR A 13 0.22 19.28 10.11
N ALA A 14 -0.85 19.84 9.56
CA ALA A 14 -2.09 19.16 9.29
C ALA A 14 -2.34 19.10 7.77
N VAL A 15 -3.12 18.12 7.35
CA VAL A 15 -3.45 17.87 5.95
C VAL A 15 -4.96 18.01 5.78
N LEU A 16 -5.39 18.92 4.91
CA LEU A 16 -6.77 19.05 4.49
C LEU A 16 -7.01 18.17 3.26
N ALA A 17 -7.92 17.22 3.35
CA ALA A 17 -8.32 16.36 2.26
C ALA A 17 -9.76 16.66 1.80
N ASP A 18 -10.00 16.63 0.49
CA ASP A 18 -11.33 16.55 -0.10
C ASP A 18 -11.46 15.25 -0.91
N GLY A 19 -12.12 14.26 -0.32
CA GLY A 19 -12.23 12.94 -0.93
C GLY A 19 -10.83 12.33 -1.15
N ALA A 20 -10.46 12.12 -2.42
CA ALA A 20 -9.19 11.51 -2.82
C ALA A 20 -8.06 12.52 -3.07
N GLN A 21 -8.29 13.81 -2.88
CA GLN A 21 -7.31 14.86 -3.17
C GLN A 21 -6.88 15.61 -1.91
N LEU A 22 -5.62 16.03 -1.90
CA LEU A 22 -5.12 16.98 -0.91
C LEU A 22 -5.51 18.39 -1.33
N ALA A 23 -6.29 19.06 -0.50
CA ALA A 23 -6.74 20.43 -0.75
C ALA A 23 -5.74 21.46 -0.19
N ALA A 24 -5.10 21.18 0.95
CA ALA A 24 -4.07 22.03 1.54
C ALA A 24 -3.21 21.25 2.55
N VAL A 25 -2.01 21.78 2.83
CA VAL A 25 -1.12 21.32 3.91
C VAL A 25 -0.62 22.55 4.65
N GLY A 26 -0.68 22.55 5.97
CA GLY A 26 -0.27 23.70 6.78
C GLY A 26 -0.58 23.55 8.27
N PRO A 27 -0.39 24.60 9.08
CA PRO A 27 -0.68 24.57 10.50
C PRO A 27 -2.15 24.24 10.78
N TYR A 28 -2.41 23.44 11.82
CA TYR A 28 -3.75 23.02 12.19
C TYR A 28 -4.68 24.21 12.47
N GLU A 29 -4.18 25.20 13.20
CA GLU A 29 -4.94 26.38 13.63
C GLU A 29 -5.41 27.20 12.43
N THR A 30 -4.56 27.33 11.41
CA THR A 30 -4.91 28.03 10.16
C THR A 30 -5.98 27.27 9.40
N LEU A 31 -5.78 25.97 9.16
CA LEU A 31 -6.74 25.16 8.42
C LEU A 31 -8.09 25.05 9.15
N ALA A 32 -8.10 24.98 10.49
CA ALA A 32 -9.32 24.92 11.28
C ALA A 32 -10.09 26.25 11.26
N ALA A 33 -9.39 27.38 11.23
CA ALA A 33 -9.99 28.70 11.12
C ALA A 33 -10.61 28.94 9.73
N ASP A 34 -9.90 28.55 8.67
CA ASP A 34 -10.37 28.72 7.28
C ASP A 34 -11.48 27.73 6.91
N HIS A 35 -11.52 26.57 7.57
CA HIS A 35 -12.48 25.50 7.30
C HIS A 35 -13.20 25.02 8.58
N PRO A 36 -14.01 25.88 9.24
CA PRO A 36 -14.62 25.57 10.54
C PRO A 36 -15.62 24.41 10.52
N ARG A 37 -16.07 23.99 9.34
CA ARG A 37 -16.97 22.84 9.15
C ARG A 37 -16.24 21.57 8.71
N ALA A 38 -14.93 21.61 8.52
CA ALA A 38 -14.16 20.43 8.15
C ALA A 38 -14.15 19.44 9.31
N ARG A 39 -14.33 18.16 9.00
CA ARG A 39 -14.21 17.10 10.01
C ARG A 39 -12.76 16.99 10.46
N VAL A 40 -12.50 16.88 11.75
CA VAL A 40 -11.14 16.67 12.26
C VAL A 40 -10.90 15.20 12.60
N ARG A 41 -9.79 14.63 12.11
CA ARG A 41 -9.28 13.32 12.54
C ARG A 41 -7.90 13.49 13.17
N ARG A 42 -7.73 12.89 14.35
CA ARG A 42 -6.46 12.85 15.06
C ARG A 42 -5.89 11.44 15.01
N TRP A 43 -4.59 11.34 14.76
CA TRP A 43 -3.86 10.08 14.63
C TRP A 43 -2.69 10.05 15.62
N PRO A 44 -2.39 8.89 16.22
CA PRO A 44 -1.13 8.70 16.92
C PRO A 44 0.03 8.71 15.90
N GLY A 45 1.19 9.24 16.29
CA GLY A 45 2.40 9.21 15.47
C GLY A 45 2.51 10.33 14.43
N ILE A 46 3.12 10.05 13.28
CA ILE A 46 3.42 11.00 12.20
C ILE A 46 2.52 10.77 10.97
N LEU A 47 2.27 11.82 10.20
CA LEU A 47 1.66 11.71 8.87
C LEU A 47 2.74 11.82 7.79
N THR A 48 2.81 10.82 6.92
CA THR A 48 3.72 10.80 5.76
C THR A 48 2.93 10.50 4.48
N PRO A 49 3.47 10.84 3.30
CA PRO A 49 3.02 10.23 2.06
C PRO A 49 3.07 8.70 2.15
N GLY A 50 2.18 8.03 1.43
CA GLY A 50 2.28 6.58 1.27
C GLY A 50 3.52 6.21 0.44
N LEU A 51 4.05 5.01 0.68
CA LEU A 51 5.27 4.57 0.03
C LEU A 51 5.01 4.15 -1.43
N LEU A 52 6.01 4.39 -2.27
CA LEU A 52 6.12 3.84 -3.63
C LEU A 52 7.17 2.73 -3.61
N ASN A 53 6.78 1.52 -4.02
CA ASN A 53 7.75 0.44 -4.22
C ASN A 53 8.18 0.39 -5.70
N PRO A 54 9.47 0.55 -6.03
CA PRO A 54 9.91 0.65 -7.42
C PRO A 54 9.90 -0.69 -8.17
N TYR A 55 9.66 -1.82 -7.50
CA TYR A 55 9.82 -3.17 -8.05
C TYR A 55 8.48 -3.92 -8.18
N GLY A 56 7.49 -3.28 -8.83
CA GLY A 56 6.15 -3.85 -9.01
C GLY A 56 6.16 -5.21 -9.73
N PRO A 57 6.73 -5.34 -10.94
CA PRO A 57 6.79 -6.61 -11.67
C PRO A 57 7.54 -7.71 -10.91
N GLU A 58 8.66 -7.39 -10.27
CA GLU A 58 9.44 -8.35 -9.50
C GLU A 58 8.63 -8.90 -8.32
N LEU A 59 7.90 -8.03 -7.62
CA LEU A 59 7.13 -8.43 -6.45
C LEU A 59 5.78 -9.06 -6.81
N LEU A 60 5.11 -8.63 -7.87
CA LEU A 60 3.74 -9.05 -8.17
C LEU A 60 3.65 -10.11 -9.28
N GLU A 61 4.69 -10.27 -10.10
CA GLU A 61 4.71 -11.22 -11.22
C GLU A 61 5.80 -12.28 -11.11
N GLN A 62 6.93 -11.95 -10.49
CA GLN A 62 8.11 -12.84 -10.47
C GLN A 62 8.31 -13.50 -9.10
N ALA A 63 7.81 -12.89 -8.02
CA ALA A 63 7.84 -13.45 -6.68
C ALA A 63 6.61 -14.31 -6.39
N TYR A 64 6.83 -15.41 -5.67
CA TYR A 64 5.75 -16.19 -5.07
C TYR A 64 5.58 -15.77 -3.60
N HIS A 65 4.42 -15.23 -3.25
CA HIS A 65 4.02 -14.94 -1.88
C HIS A 65 3.32 -16.16 -1.29
N PRO A 66 3.90 -16.87 -0.31
CA PRO A 66 3.30 -18.09 0.23
C PRO A 66 1.92 -17.88 0.83
N ASP A 67 1.01 -18.86 0.66
CA ASP A 67 -0.20 -18.90 1.47
C ASP A 67 0.17 -19.19 2.93
N PRO A 68 -0.51 -18.61 3.94
CA PRO A 68 -0.25 -18.94 5.34
C PRO A 68 -0.31 -20.45 5.65
N ARG A 69 -1.10 -21.22 4.89
CA ARG A 69 -1.16 -22.69 5.01
C ARG A 69 0.09 -23.41 4.51
N GLU A 70 0.93 -22.74 3.74
CA GLU A 70 2.18 -23.28 3.20
C GLU A 70 3.40 -22.88 4.04
N ALA A 71 3.21 -22.13 5.13
CA ALA A 71 4.29 -21.53 5.91
C ALA A 71 5.31 -22.56 6.42
N ASP A 72 4.86 -23.74 6.86
CA ASP A 72 5.76 -24.81 7.34
C ASP A 72 6.70 -25.35 6.25
N ARG A 73 6.33 -25.21 4.98
CA ARG A 73 7.10 -25.71 3.82
C ARG A 73 7.88 -24.62 3.10
N LEU A 74 7.30 -23.42 2.99
CA LEU A 74 7.83 -22.34 2.16
C LEU A 74 8.35 -21.16 2.98
N GLY A 75 8.04 -21.08 4.27
CA GLY A 75 8.23 -19.88 5.08
C GLY A 75 7.15 -18.82 4.80
N THR A 76 7.32 -17.66 5.42
CA THR A 76 6.40 -16.50 5.30
C THR A 76 6.95 -15.39 4.42
N GLU A 77 8.21 -15.50 3.99
CA GLU A 77 8.86 -14.51 3.13
C GLU A 77 8.60 -14.81 1.64
N PRO A 78 8.57 -13.77 0.79
CA PRO A 78 8.45 -13.98 -0.65
C PRO A 78 9.59 -14.85 -1.19
N VAL A 79 9.24 -15.78 -2.06
CA VAL A 79 10.20 -16.65 -2.77
C VAL A 79 10.50 -16.02 -4.13
N PHE A 80 11.77 -16.03 -4.53
CA PHE A 80 12.27 -15.45 -5.79
C PHE A 80 12.98 -16.49 -6.67
N GLY A 81 13.32 -16.10 -7.90
CA GLY A 81 14.12 -16.89 -8.85
C GLY A 81 13.42 -18.13 -9.38
N GLU A 82 14.19 -19.17 -9.72
CA GLU A 82 13.67 -20.40 -10.34
C GLU A 82 12.63 -21.11 -9.47
N ARG A 83 12.79 -21.07 -8.15
CA ARG A 83 11.81 -21.66 -7.23
C ARG A 83 10.47 -20.93 -7.31
N ALA A 84 10.49 -19.59 -7.39
CA ALA A 84 9.27 -18.80 -7.56
C ALA A 84 8.61 -19.10 -8.91
N ARG A 85 9.42 -19.17 -9.98
CA ARG A 85 8.94 -19.51 -11.33
C ARG A 85 8.24 -20.87 -11.36
N ALA A 86 8.81 -21.88 -10.71
CA ALA A 86 8.21 -23.21 -10.59
C ALA A 86 6.89 -23.18 -9.82
N LEU A 87 6.81 -22.43 -8.70
CA LEU A 87 5.60 -22.29 -7.90
C LEU A 87 4.49 -21.54 -8.65
N LEU A 88 4.84 -20.47 -9.35
CA LEU A 88 3.90 -19.68 -10.16
C LEU A 88 3.40 -20.45 -11.38
N ALA A 89 4.22 -21.35 -11.94
CA ALA A 89 3.83 -22.23 -13.04
C ALA A 89 3.04 -23.48 -12.60
N ALA A 90 2.97 -23.77 -11.30
CA ALA A 90 2.37 -25.01 -10.80
C ALA A 90 0.87 -25.13 -11.12
N ASN A 91 0.16 -24.01 -11.22
CA ASN A 91 -1.22 -23.96 -11.73
C ASN A 91 -1.59 -22.55 -12.22
N ALA A 92 -2.66 -22.47 -13.04
CA ALA A 92 -3.07 -21.23 -13.69
C ALA A 92 -3.52 -20.10 -12.74
N SER A 93 -3.93 -20.41 -11.50
CA SER A 93 -4.41 -19.41 -10.53
C SER A 93 -3.32 -18.95 -9.55
N ALA A 94 -2.16 -19.61 -9.54
CA ALA A 94 -1.08 -19.35 -8.58
C ALA A 94 -0.60 -17.90 -8.62
N LEU A 95 -0.44 -17.34 -9.82
CA LEU A 95 0.01 -15.96 -10.00
C LEU A 95 -0.96 -14.94 -9.38
N GLY A 96 -2.26 -15.04 -9.66
CA GLY A 96 -3.24 -14.10 -9.10
C GLY A 96 -3.39 -14.24 -7.58
N ALA A 97 -3.31 -15.47 -7.05
CA ALA A 97 -3.33 -15.70 -5.61
C ALA A 97 -2.08 -15.12 -4.92
N SER A 98 -0.90 -15.33 -5.53
CA SER A 98 0.38 -14.75 -5.08
C SER A 98 0.34 -13.23 -5.09
N ALA A 99 -0.07 -12.62 -6.20
CA ALA A 99 -0.09 -11.17 -6.37
C ALA A 99 -0.97 -10.48 -5.32
N ARG A 100 -2.17 -11.01 -5.02
CA ARG A 100 -3.05 -10.45 -3.98
C ARG A 100 -2.41 -10.46 -2.59
N ARG A 101 -1.71 -11.55 -2.24
CA ARG A 101 -0.96 -11.62 -0.97
C ARG A 101 0.20 -10.62 -0.96
N GLY A 102 0.88 -10.46 -2.09
CA GLY A 102 1.90 -9.43 -2.29
C GLY A 102 1.36 -8.02 -2.06
N VAL A 103 0.22 -7.68 -2.66
CA VAL A 103 -0.47 -6.39 -2.45
C VAL A 103 -0.86 -6.18 -0.99
N GLN A 104 -1.43 -7.20 -0.33
CA GLN A 104 -1.76 -7.13 1.10
C GLN A 104 -0.53 -6.86 1.96
N ARG A 105 0.61 -7.51 1.67
CA ARG A 105 1.87 -7.28 2.37
C ARG A 105 2.39 -5.87 2.14
N LEU A 106 2.35 -5.38 0.90
CA LEU A 106 2.75 -4.01 0.55
C LEU A 106 1.92 -2.96 1.32
N LEU A 107 0.59 -3.12 1.33
CA LEU A 107 -0.33 -2.25 2.06
C LEU A 107 -0.07 -2.27 3.58
N ALA A 108 0.22 -3.45 4.14
CA ALA A 108 0.55 -3.59 5.56
C ALA A 108 1.81 -2.82 5.98
N HIS A 109 2.71 -2.54 5.03
CA HIS A 109 3.91 -1.73 5.23
C HIS A 109 3.77 -0.29 4.74
N GLY A 110 2.55 0.17 4.43
CA GLY A 110 2.29 1.55 4.02
C GLY A 110 2.62 1.85 2.55
N THR A 111 2.87 0.84 1.71
CA THR A 111 2.98 1.02 0.26
C THR A 111 1.60 1.25 -0.34
N VAL A 112 1.45 2.33 -1.10
CA VAL A 112 0.19 2.71 -1.77
C VAL A 112 0.34 2.77 -3.29
N ALA A 113 1.56 2.62 -3.80
CA ALA A 113 1.85 2.60 -5.23
C ALA A 113 3.02 1.67 -5.53
N VAL A 114 3.02 1.10 -6.72
CA VAL A 114 4.16 0.37 -7.28
C VAL A 114 4.57 0.97 -8.61
N ALA A 115 5.87 0.95 -8.91
CA ALA A 115 6.36 1.31 -10.23
C ALA A 115 6.57 0.05 -11.10
N GLY A 116 6.71 0.27 -12.40
CA GLY A 116 6.88 -0.77 -13.39
C GLY A 116 5.56 -1.21 -14.03
N GLU A 117 5.66 -1.69 -15.27
CA GLU A 117 4.52 -2.16 -16.04
C GLU A 117 4.17 -3.60 -15.66
N LEU A 118 2.98 -3.80 -15.10
CA LEU A 118 2.42 -5.14 -14.93
C LEU A 118 1.86 -5.62 -16.28
N ARG A 119 2.29 -6.80 -16.71
CA ARG A 119 1.94 -7.39 -18.00
C ARG A 119 0.94 -8.53 -17.87
N SER A 120 0.88 -9.16 -16.70
CA SER A 120 -0.06 -10.22 -16.41
C SER A 120 -1.42 -9.66 -16.02
N ARG A 121 -2.48 -10.14 -16.67
CA ARG A 121 -3.85 -9.83 -16.27
C ARG A 121 -4.12 -10.23 -14.82
N ALA A 122 -3.57 -11.36 -14.37
CA ALA A 122 -3.77 -11.85 -13.02
C ALA A 122 -3.13 -10.94 -11.95
N ALA A 123 -2.02 -10.26 -12.29
CA ALA A 123 -1.40 -9.27 -11.40
C ALA A 123 -2.15 -7.93 -11.46
N LEU A 124 -2.57 -7.49 -12.65
CA LEU A 124 -3.40 -6.29 -12.83
C LEU A 124 -4.73 -6.38 -12.08
N ASP A 125 -5.37 -7.55 -12.04
CA ASP A 125 -6.62 -7.77 -11.29
C ASP A 125 -6.44 -7.75 -9.77
N ALA A 126 -5.19 -7.77 -9.28
CA ALA A 126 -4.88 -7.78 -7.85
C ALA A 126 -4.60 -6.37 -7.28
N VAL A 127 -4.38 -5.37 -8.13
CA VAL A 127 -4.03 -3.98 -7.78
C VAL A 127 -5.24 -3.07 -7.98
#